data_AF-A0A952TZ57-F1
#
_entry.id   AF-A0A952TZ57-F1
#
_cell.length_a   1.000
_cell.length_b   1.000
_cell.length_c   1.000
_cell.angle_alpha   90.00
_cell.angle_beta   90.00
_cell.angle_gamma   90.00
#
_symmetry.space_group_name_H-M   'P 1'
#
loop_
_entity.id
_entity.type
_entity.pdbx_description
1 polymer ?
#
loop_
_entity_poly.entity_id
_entity_poly.type
_entity_poly.pdbx_seq_one_letter_code
_entity_poly.pdbx_strand_id
1 'polypeptide(L)'
;MTIGELFSYIGSKTVSGQYLVEQALGQPGVINSLVEGLFAQDVRVQYECSGLLGLISLAAPAKLYPHFNSLRDVVAGPDKVLGADARRILNHVSRVDTQGKFTTIL
;
A
#
# COMPACT_ATOMS: atom_id res chain seq x y z
N MET A 1 -9.88 -12.37 7.37
CA MET A 1 -8.92 -11.70 8.26
C MET A 1 -9.41 -10.28 8.49
N THR A 2 -9.66 -9.91 9.74
CA THR A 2 -10.05 -8.55 10.14
C THR A 2 -8.83 -7.64 10.23
N ILE A 3 -9.03 -6.33 10.32
CA ILE A 3 -7.93 -5.36 10.47
C ILE A 3 -7.15 -5.58 11.77
N GLY A 4 -7.85 -5.93 12.85
CA GLY A 4 -7.23 -6.26 14.14
C GLY A 4 -6.41 -7.55 14.07
N GLU A 5 -6.90 -8.55 13.34
CA GLU A 5 -6.14 -9.77 13.07
C GLU A 5 -4.90 -9.47 12.21
N LEU A 6 -5.03 -8.70 11.13
CA LEU A 6 -3.93 -8.30 10.26
C LEU A 6 -2.84 -7.56 11.04
N PHE A 7 -3.19 -6.58 11.87
CA PHE A 7 -2.23 -5.81 12.65
C PHE A 7 -1.61 -6.59 13.80
N SER A 8 -2.38 -7.45 14.47
CA SER A 8 -1.85 -8.38 15.47
C SER A 8 -0.90 -9.41 14.84
N TYR A 9 -1.14 -9.77 13.57
CA TYR A 9 -0.31 -10.70 12.79
C TYR A 9 1.01 -10.06 12.33
N ILE A 10 0.98 -8.80 11.85
CA ILE A 10 2.16 -8.01 11.48
C ILE A 10 3.08 -7.76 12.69
N GLY A 11 2.49 -7.47 13.86
CA GLY A 11 3.24 -7.21 15.08
C GLY A 11 4.06 -8.39 15.62
N SER A 12 3.77 -9.62 15.19
CA SER A 12 4.35 -10.85 15.74
C SER A 12 5.77 -11.20 15.23
N LYS A 13 6.35 -10.44 14.29
CA LYS A 13 7.73 -10.58 13.76
C LYS A 13 8.15 -11.95 13.19
N THR A 14 7.26 -12.93 13.07
CA THR A 14 7.66 -14.33 12.75
C THR A 14 7.48 -14.71 11.28
N VAL A 15 7.05 -13.78 10.42
CA VAL A 15 6.61 -14.10 9.05
C VAL A 15 7.29 -13.18 8.04
N SER A 16 7.85 -13.76 6.97
CA SER A 16 8.49 -12.98 5.91
C SER A 16 7.45 -12.11 5.19
N GLY A 17 7.82 -10.87 4.83
CA GLY A 17 6.94 -9.99 4.06
C GLY A 17 6.39 -10.62 2.78
N GLN A 18 7.07 -11.65 2.25
CA GLN A 18 6.64 -12.48 1.13
C GLN A 18 5.30 -13.19 1.38
N TYR A 19 5.10 -13.79 2.55
CA TYR A 19 3.86 -14.51 2.88
C TYR A 19 2.66 -13.56 2.97
N LEU A 20 2.87 -12.36 3.53
CA LEU A 20 1.82 -11.34 3.61
C LEU A 20 1.45 -10.80 2.22
N VAL A 21 2.42 -10.68 1.33
CA VAL A 21 2.17 -10.37 -0.08
C VAL A 21 1.32 -11.48 -0.72
N GLU A 22 1.69 -12.75 -0.57
CA GLU A 22 0.93 -13.89 -1.13
C GLU A 22 -0.53 -13.90 -0.65
N GLN A 23 -0.77 -13.65 0.63
CA GLN A 23 -2.13 -13.53 1.18
C GLN A 23 -2.89 -12.32 0.60
N ALA A 24 -2.24 -11.17 0.50
CA ALA A 24 -2.85 -9.96 -0.06
C ALA A 24 -3.17 -10.10 -1.56
N LEU A 25 -2.37 -10.88 -2.31
CA LEU A 25 -2.64 -11.17 -3.72
C LEU A 25 -3.87 -12.04 -3.93
N GLY A 26 -4.17 -12.93 -2.98
CA GLY A 26 -5.34 -13.81 -3.01
C GLY A 26 -6.64 -13.17 -2.52
N GLN A 27 -6.57 -12.06 -1.77
CA GLN A 27 -7.72 -11.44 -1.12
C GLN A 27 -7.76 -9.91 -1.33
N PRO A 28 -8.55 -9.40 -2.30
CA PRO A 28 -8.64 -7.96 -2.58
C PRO A 28 -8.98 -7.09 -1.37
N GLY A 29 -9.78 -7.61 -0.42
CA GLY A 29 -10.15 -6.89 0.81
C GLY A 29 -8.97 -6.57 1.74
N VAL A 30 -7.88 -7.34 1.66
CA VAL A 30 -6.65 -7.07 2.44
C VAL A 30 -5.94 -5.83 1.90
N ILE A 31 -5.89 -5.66 0.57
CA ILE A 31 -5.30 -4.47 -0.06
C ILE A 31 -6.09 -3.23 0.32
N ASN A 32 -7.43 -3.29 0.30
CA ASN A 32 -8.28 -2.19 0.73
C ASN A 32 -7.96 -1.78 2.18
N SER A 33 -7.88 -2.75 3.09
CA SER A 33 -7.56 -2.52 4.51
C SER A 33 -6.18 -1.87 4.70
N LEU A 34 -5.18 -2.31 3.93
CA LEU A 34 -3.84 -1.71 3.97
C LEU A 34 -3.85 -0.27 3.46
N VAL A 35 -4.62 0.02 2.42
CA VAL A 35 -4.76 1.39 1.89
C VAL A 35 -5.48 2.29 2.89
N GLU A 36 -6.54 1.81 3.55
CA GLU A 36 -7.21 2.52 4.64
C GLU A 36 -6.25 2.81 5.81
N GLY A 37 -5.37 1.85 6.12
CA GLY A 37 -4.36 1.98 7.17
C GLY A 37 -3.35 3.11 6.95
N LEU A 38 -3.14 3.57 5.70
CA LEU A 38 -2.32 4.76 5.41
C LEU A 38 -2.89 6.05 6.04
N PHE A 39 -4.18 6.06 6.36
CA PHE A 39 -4.90 7.20 6.95
C PHE A 39 -5.27 6.96 8.42
N ALA A 40 -4.74 5.91 9.05
CA ALA A 40 -4.97 5.63 10.45
C ALA A 40 -4.43 6.75 11.35
N GLN A 41 -5.01 6.94 12.54
CA GLN A 41 -4.49 7.90 13.52
C GLN A 41 -3.16 7.45 14.13
N ASP A 42 -2.92 6.14 14.19
CA ASP A 42 -1.68 5.56 14.71
C ASP A 42 -0.60 5.57 13.62
N VAL A 43 0.45 6.37 13.84
CA VAL A 43 1.61 6.51 12.97
C VAL A 43 2.27 5.16 12.70
N ARG A 44 2.33 4.26 13.68
CA ARG A 44 2.90 2.92 13.49
C ARG A 44 2.10 2.13 12.46
N VAL A 45 0.77 2.21 12.51
CA VAL A 45 -0.11 1.54 11.56
C VAL A 45 0.11 2.07 10.15
N GLN A 46 0.26 3.39 9.99
CA GLN A 46 0.52 4.02 8.69
C GLN A 46 1.80 3.46 8.04
N TYR A 47 2.91 3.43 8.79
CA TYR A 47 4.20 2.96 8.27
C TYR A 47 4.21 1.46 7.96
N GLU A 48 3.61 0.62 8.80
CA GLU A 48 3.50 -0.82 8.54
C GLU A 48 2.67 -1.09 7.27
N CYS A 49 1.55 -0.38 7.11
CA CYS A 49 0.72 -0.48 5.90
C CYS A 49 1.49 -0.02 4.64
N SER A 50 2.21 1.10 4.75
CA SER A 50 3.08 1.62 3.68
C SER A 50 4.13 0.59 3.26
N GLY A 51 4.81 -0.04 4.23
CA GLY A 51 5.82 -1.06 3.97
C GLY A 51 5.25 -2.27 3.22
N LEU A 52 4.10 -2.78 3.66
CA LEU A 52 3.43 -3.91 3.01
C LEU A 52 2.93 -3.56 1.60
N LEU A 53 2.34 -2.37 1.43
CA LEU A 53 1.96 -1.88 0.11
C LEU A 53 3.18 -1.69 -0.80
N GLY A 54 4.33 -1.30 -0.24
CA GLY A 54 5.62 -1.28 -0.91
C GLY A 54 5.99 -2.64 -1.49
N LEU A 55 5.90 -3.71 -0.69
CA LEU A 55 6.17 -5.08 -1.14
C LEU A 55 5.15 -5.54 -2.21
N ILE A 56 3.87 -5.27 -2.00
CA ILE A 56 2.81 -5.58 -2.98
C ILE A 56 3.04 -4.85 -4.29
N SER A 57 3.48 -3.59 -4.25
CA SER A 57 3.73 -2.78 -5.44
C SER A 57 4.87 -3.34 -6.30
N LEU A 58 5.85 -3.99 -5.69
CA LEU A 58 6.92 -4.69 -6.41
C LEU A 58 6.42 -5.99 -7.06
N ALA A 59 5.59 -6.75 -6.34
CA ALA A 59 5.14 -8.07 -6.79
C ALA A 59 3.96 -8.02 -7.78
N ALA A 60 2.99 -7.14 -7.55
CA ALA A 60 1.77 -7.03 -8.36
C ALA A 60 1.24 -5.58 -8.41
N PRO A 61 1.95 -4.66 -9.09
CA PRO A 61 1.57 -3.25 -9.15
C PRO A 61 0.15 -3.02 -9.67
N ALA A 62 -0.35 -3.89 -10.56
CA ALA A 62 -1.70 -3.80 -11.12
C ALA A 62 -2.80 -3.89 -10.06
N LYS A 63 -2.56 -4.57 -8.93
CA LYS A 63 -3.51 -4.69 -7.82
C LYS A 63 -3.66 -3.38 -7.05
N LEU A 64 -2.66 -2.51 -7.10
CA LEU A 64 -2.70 -1.19 -6.44
C LEU A 64 -3.22 -0.09 -7.35
N TYR A 65 -3.35 -0.35 -8.65
CA TYR A 65 -3.85 0.61 -9.63
C TYR A 65 -5.25 1.20 -9.31
N PRO A 66 -6.21 0.42 -8.78
CA PRO A 66 -7.50 0.98 -8.32
C PRO A 66 -7.35 2.03 -7.21
N HIS A 67 -6.28 1.93 -6.40
CA HIS A 67 -6.02 2.77 -5.23
C HIS A 67 -5.12 3.98 -5.54
N PHE A 68 -4.92 4.29 -6.83
CA PHE A 68 -4.09 5.40 -7.29
C PHE A 68 -4.39 6.72 -6.56
N ASN A 69 -5.67 7.10 -6.44
CA ASN A 69 -6.06 8.37 -5.82
C ASN A 69 -5.66 8.41 -4.33
N SER A 70 -5.91 7.34 -3.58
CA SER A 70 -5.52 7.25 -2.18
C SER A 70 -4.00 7.39 -2.01
N LEU A 71 -3.21 6.73 -2.85
CA LEU A 71 -1.75 6.86 -2.82
C LEU A 71 -1.29 8.28 -3.19
N ARG A 72 -1.92 8.92 -4.18
CA ARG A 72 -1.65 10.32 -4.55
C ARG A 72 -1.97 11.27 -3.39
N ASP A 73 -3.06 11.03 -2.67
CA ASP A 73 -3.46 11.88 -1.54
C ASP A 73 -2.44 11.75 -0.39
N VAL A 74 -1.87 10.56 -0.16
CA VAL A 74 -0.75 10.36 0.78
C VAL A 74 0.51 11.11 0.34
N VAL A 75 0.82 11.13 -0.96
CA VAL A 75 1.95 11.91 -1.52
C VAL A 75 1.81 13.41 -1.24
N ALA A 76 0.58 13.94 -1.33
CA ALA A 76 0.25 15.33 -1.07
C ALA A 76 0.18 15.68 0.43
N GLY A 77 0.19 14.66 1.29
CA GLY A 77 0.05 14.80 2.74
C GLY A 77 1.23 15.50 3.43
N PRO A 78 1.06 15.82 4.72
CA PRO A 78 2.08 16.53 5.50
C PRO A 78 3.28 15.64 5.85
N ASP A 79 3.08 14.32 6.04
CA ASP A 79 4.16 13.38 6.34
C ASP A 79 5.03 13.12 5.09
N LYS A 80 6.26 13.63 5.12
CA LYS A 80 7.18 13.54 3.98
C LYS A 80 7.77 12.16 3.78
N VAL A 81 7.91 11.37 4.84
CA VAL A 81 8.43 10.01 4.76
C VAL A 81 7.37 9.11 4.15
N LEU A 82 6.15 9.15 4.69
CA LEU A 82 5.02 8.40 4.15
C LEU A 82 4.73 8.82 2.69
N GLY A 83 4.80 10.11 2.39
CA GLY A 83 4.67 10.61 1.02
C GLY A 83 5.80 10.13 0.08
N ALA A 84 7.01 9.89 0.58
CA ALA A 84 8.11 9.34 -0.23
C ALA A 84 7.87 7.86 -0.55
N ASP A 85 7.37 7.08 0.41
CA ASP A 85 6.98 5.69 0.17
C ASP A 85 5.84 5.59 -0.83
N ALA A 86 4.80 6.43 -0.68
CA ALA A 86 3.69 6.47 -1.62
C ALA A 86 4.13 6.85 -3.04
N ARG A 87 5.09 7.77 -3.19
CA ARG A 87 5.72 8.07 -4.50
C ARG A 87 6.42 6.86 -5.10
N ARG A 88 7.15 6.09 -4.28
CA ARG A 88 7.82 4.87 -4.72
C ARG A 88 6.82 3.81 -5.17
N ILE A 89 5.73 3.61 -4.41
CA ILE A 89 4.64 2.72 -4.79
C ILE A 89 4.04 3.15 -6.13
N LEU A 90 3.71 4.45 -6.28
CA LEU A 90 3.16 5.00 -7.51
C LEU A 90 4.10 4.83 -8.72
N ASN A 91 5.42 4.89 -8.53
CA ASN A 91 6.39 4.59 -9.60
C ASN A 91 6.28 3.13 -10.10
N HIS A 92 6.01 2.17 -9.22
CA HIS A 92 5.77 0.80 -9.66
C HIS A 92 4.42 0.66 -10.37
N VAL A 93 3.39 1.33 -9.85
CA VAL A 93 2.03 1.33 -10.43
C VAL A 93 1.99 2.00 -11.80
N SER A 94 2.82 3.01 -12.07
CA SER A 94 2.85 3.69 -13.38
C SER A 94 3.30 2.77 -14.52
N ARG A 95 4.06 1.70 -14.23
CA ARG A 95 4.51 0.71 -15.23
C ARG A 95 3.36 -0.11 -15.80
N VAL A 96 2.21 -0.11 -15.13
CA VAL A 96 0.99 -0.81 -15.53
C VAL A 96 -0.17 0.17 -15.74
N ASP A 97 0.14 1.41 -16.16
CA ASP A 97 -0.85 2.49 -16.34
C ASP A 97 -1.79 2.25 -17.51
N THR A 98 -2.79 1.40 -17.30
CA THR A 98 -3.77 1.00 -18.32
C THR A 98 -4.82 2.07 -18.63
N GLN A 99 -5.01 3.05 -17.75
CA GLN A 99 -6.01 4.12 -17.91
C GLN A 99 -5.41 5.52 -18.08
N GLY A 100 -4.09 5.65 -18.23
CA GLY A 100 -3.44 6.96 -18.42
C GLY A 100 -3.57 7.91 -17.21
N LYS A 101 -3.62 7.37 -15.99
CA LYS A 101 -3.72 8.19 -14.77
C LYS A 101 -2.45 9.00 -14.54
N PHE A 102 -1.30 8.52 -15.01
CA PHE A 102 -0.02 9.19 -14.83
C PHE A 102 0.27 10.20 -15.95
N THR A 103 -0.30 10.02 -17.16
CA THR A 103 -0.22 11.02 -18.24
C THR A 103 -1.03 12.28 -17.96
N THR A 104 -1.92 12.27 -16.97
CA THR A 104 -2.70 13.46 -16.57
C THR A 104 -1.94 14.35 -15.57
N ILE A 105 -0.80 13.88 -15.04
CA ILE A 105 -0.07 14.52 -13.92
C ILE A 105 1.40 14.83 -14.27
N LEU A 106 1.94 14.25 -15.35
CA LEU A 106 3.27 14.55 -15.88
C LEU A 106 3.25 15.67 -16.94
#